data_AF-A0A969SCB4-F1
#
_entry.id   AF-A0A969SCB4-F1
#
_cell.length_a   1.000
_cell.length_b   1.000
_cell.length_c   1.000
_cell.angle_alpha   90.00
_cell.angle_beta   90.00
_cell.angle_gamma   90.00
#
_symmetry.space_group_name_H-M   'P 1'
#
loop_
_entity.id
_entity.type
_entity.pdbx_description
1 polymer ?
#
loop_
_entity_poly.entity_id
_entity_poly.type
_entity_poly.pdbx_seq_one_letter_code
_entity_poly.pdbx_strand_id
1 'polypeptide(L)'
;MPFTSVQYPYTWIYYCYIIANNFSIRYYFLQGNIGHNNPQKLDITISLMIFLLGAYTSLKQVIPPSDSYFDFVPVSGLRFNFVLSDFIETLVTITRAYLPLQQFGVETGVAPFWETNALVSLNIYVAAIIAISLFIFSAVLFIRQPVVLLMYLMGTLGILSFIYTKYIGNLRHHGHLYIMLIACLWISHYYSETDTLLNLIQRYFLIFSKQIINLEQFTKKYRKFFIQIILYTHLIAASIAFTYDLSLPFSQGKAAATFIKNQHLENMIIIGYYDNAAAIMSGYLNKSIYYPQSNRLGTFLIWNNQRKAELSEPEFLRKFSEIISKNSKKTIILLSFSPTNDQKKALESSISQRLKTSLTIKLLQKFEGSIVEDENIYLFIVK
;
A
#
# COMPACT_ATOMS: atom_id res chain seq x y z
N MET A 1 10.40 17.67 -21.35
CA MET A 1 9.38 17.88 -20.29
C MET A 1 9.77 16.99 -19.12
N PRO A 2 10.00 17.53 -17.91
CA PRO A 2 10.38 16.68 -16.79
C PRO A 2 9.15 15.92 -16.30
N PHE A 3 9.26 14.60 -16.31
CA PHE A 3 8.26 13.67 -15.80
C PHE A 3 8.30 13.71 -14.27
N THR A 4 7.27 14.28 -13.64
CA THR A 4 7.00 14.08 -12.21
C THR A 4 5.80 13.15 -12.07
N SER A 5 6.04 11.86 -12.28
CA SER A 5 5.10 10.82 -11.87
C SER A 5 5.14 10.71 -10.34
N VAL A 6 4.10 11.20 -9.68
CA VAL A 6 3.90 11.01 -8.24
C VAL A 6 3.47 9.56 -8.02
N GLN A 7 4.45 8.66 -8.03
CA GLN A 7 4.32 7.33 -7.42
C GLN A 7 4.65 7.47 -5.94
N TYR A 8 3.73 7.04 -5.08
CA TYR A 8 3.80 7.05 -3.61
C TYR A 8 5.23 6.86 -3.05
N PRO A 9 5.96 7.94 -2.69
CA PRO A 9 7.33 7.83 -2.21
C PRO A 9 7.40 7.64 -0.68
N TYR A 10 6.26 7.54 -0.01
CA TYR A 10 6.17 7.63 1.45
C TYR A 10 7.01 6.57 2.18
N THR A 11 7.19 5.37 1.61
CA THR A 11 7.87 4.24 2.24
C THR A 11 9.41 4.27 2.15
N TRP A 12 9.99 4.77 1.05
CA TRP A 12 11.45 4.90 0.86
C TRP A 12 12.13 5.84 1.86
N ILE A 13 11.35 6.76 2.42
CA ILE A 13 11.79 7.82 3.31
C ILE A 13 11.88 7.36 4.76
N TYR A 14 11.02 6.42 5.16
CA TYR A 14 11.18 5.71 6.42
C TYR A 14 12.46 4.89 6.42
N TYR A 15 12.83 4.25 5.30
CA TYR A 15 14.13 3.58 5.21
C TYR A 15 15.29 4.56 5.38
N CYS A 16 15.24 5.75 4.78
CA CYS A 16 16.27 6.77 4.99
C CYS A 16 16.31 7.27 6.44
N TYR A 17 15.15 7.53 7.06
CA TYR A 17 15.06 7.98 8.46
C TYR A 17 15.49 6.89 9.46
N ILE A 18 15.15 5.63 9.19
CA ILE A 18 15.53 4.46 9.99
C ILE A 18 17.01 4.17 9.81
N ILE A 19 17.53 4.11 8.58
CA ILE A 19 18.96 3.89 8.29
C ILE A 19 19.79 5.01 8.93
N ALA A 20 19.33 6.26 8.82
CA ALA A 20 20.04 7.39 9.37
C ALA A 20 19.95 7.41 10.92
N ASN A 21 18.80 7.10 11.54
CA ASN A 21 18.74 6.88 13.00
C ASN A 21 19.68 5.75 13.44
N ASN A 22 19.76 4.66 12.67
CA ASN A 22 20.63 3.53 12.98
C ASN A 22 22.11 3.84 12.80
N PHE A 23 22.50 4.66 11.83
CA PHE A 23 23.87 5.17 11.73
C PHE A 23 24.23 6.04 12.93
N SER A 24 23.34 6.94 13.35
CA SER A 24 23.52 7.79 14.53
C SER A 24 23.64 6.96 15.83
N ILE A 25 22.78 5.95 15.99
CA ILE A 25 22.74 5.09 17.18
C ILE A 25 23.93 4.12 17.18
N ARG A 26 24.28 3.52 16.03
CA ARG A 26 25.49 2.70 15.87
C ARG A 26 26.72 3.50 16.27
N TYR A 27 26.80 4.77 15.87
CA TYR A 27 27.91 5.63 16.22
C TYR A 27 27.94 6.00 17.72
N TYR A 28 26.79 6.27 18.33
CA TYR A 28 26.70 6.61 19.77
C TYR A 28 27.00 5.41 20.68
N PHE A 29 26.61 4.19 20.29
CA PHE A 29 26.77 2.98 21.11
C PHE A 29 28.01 2.13 20.79
N LEU A 30 28.65 2.31 19.62
CA LEU A 30 29.95 1.67 19.33
C LEU A 30 31.10 2.16 20.23
N GLN A 31 30.87 3.19 21.05
CA GLN A 31 31.79 3.61 22.12
C GLN A 31 32.01 2.54 23.20
N GLY A 32 31.15 1.51 23.29
CA GLY A 32 31.19 0.55 24.41
C GLY A 32 32.02 -0.73 24.18
N ASN A 33 32.12 -1.26 22.95
CA ASN A 33 32.50 -2.68 22.76
C ASN A 33 33.45 -3.00 21.59
N ILE A 34 33.87 -2.02 20.78
CA ILE A 34 34.91 -2.25 19.76
C ILE A 34 36.04 -1.28 20.10
N GLY A 35 37.21 -1.80 20.47
CA GLY A 35 38.39 -1.05 20.95
C GLY A 35 39.05 -0.12 19.93
N HIS A 36 38.26 0.65 19.18
CA HIS A 36 38.71 1.71 18.31
C HIS A 36 38.57 3.07 19.00
N ASN A 37 39.56 3.90 18.73
CA ASN A 37 39.78 5.24 19.26
C ASN A 37 38.50 6.08 19.40
N ASN A 38 38.51 6.96 20.39
CA ASN A 38 37.46 7.94 20.64
C ASN A 38 36.96 8.54 19.32
N PRO A 39 35.64 8.56 19.08
CA PRO A 39 35.07 9.10 17.87
C PRO A 39 35.57 10.53 17.63
N GLN A 40 36.21 10.77 16.47
CA GLN A 40 36.63 12.12 16.12
C GLN A 40 35.37 12.95 15.86
N LYS A 41 35.33 14.19 16.35
CA LYS A 41 34.19 15.11 16.15
C LYS A 41 33.74 15.20 14.68
N LEU A 42 34.67 14.98 13.75
CA LEU A 42 34.43 14.96 12.32
C LEU A 42 33.43 13.86 11.90
N ASP A 43 33.58 12.63 12.38
CA ASP A 43 32.72 11.51 11.98
C ASP A 43 31.28 11.66 12.52
N ILE A 44 31.11 12.24 13.72
CA ILE A 44 29.79 12.64 14.25
C ILE A 44 29.16 13.66 13.30
N THR A 45 29.94 14.68 12.94
CA THR A 45 29.48 15.78 12.11
C THR A 45 29.08 15.26 10.72
N ILE A 46 29.89 14.40 10.11
CA ILE A 46 29.59 13.78 8.81
C ILE A 46 28.32 12.92 8.91
N SER A 47 28.19 12.07 9.93
CA SER A 47 27.02 11.22 10.11
C SER A 47 25.73 12.04 10.28
N LEU A 48 25.80 13.12 11.06
CA LEU A 48 24.67 14.04 11.24
C LEU A 48 24.35 14.80 9.94
N MET A 49 25.36 15.23 9.17
CA MET A 49 25.14 15.87 7.88
C MET A 49 24.47 14.92 6.88
N ILE A 50 24.93 13.67 6.80
CA ILE A 50 24.30 12.63 5.96
C ILE A 50 22.85 12.40 6.40
N PHE A 51 22.60 12.32 7.70
CA PHE A 51 21.24 12.20 8.26
C PHE A 51 20.35 13.37 7.84
N LEU A 52 20.80 14.60 8.07
CA LEU A 52 20.01 15.81 7.79
C LEU A 52 19.78 15.99 6.29
N LEU A 53 20.78 15.70 5.47
CA LEU A 53 20.65 15.73 4.01
C LEU A 53 19.65 14.68 3.54
N GLY A 54 19.74 13.45 4.03
CA GLY A 54 18.78 12.38 3.72
C GLY A 54 17.36 12.73 4.14
N ALA A 55 17.17 13.30 5.33
CA ALA A 55 15.88 13.79 5.82
C ALA A 55 15.34 14.93 4.96
N TYR A 56 16.20 15.89 4.58
CA TYR A 56 15.82 17.00 3.71
C TYR A 56 15.40 16.54 2.32
N THR A 57 16.20 15.70 1.65
CA THR A 57 15.88 15.17 0.32
C THR A 57 14.60 14.35 0.36
N SER A 58 14.41 13.58 1.43
CA SER A 58 13.19 12.83 1.68
C SER A 58 11.96 13.72 1.79
N LEU A 59 12.00 14.75 2.64
CA LEU A 59 10.90 15.70 2.80
C LEU A 59 10.59 16.42 1.48
N LYS A 60 11.61 16.84 0.74
CA LYS A 60 11.47 17.46 -0.59
C LYS A 60 10.80 16.54 -1.61
N GLN A 61 11.03 15.23 -1.54
CA GLN A 61 10.41 14.25 -2.44
C GLN A 61 8.99 13.86 -2.01
N VAL A 62 8.66 13.93 -0.72
CA VAL A 62 7.35 13.53 -0.20
C VAL A 62 6.32 14.63 -0.16
N ILE A 63 6.72 15.90 0.01
CA ILE A 63 5.76 17.01 0.01
C ILE A 63 5.11 17.06 -1.38
N PRO A 64 3.82 16.69 -1.48
CA PRO A 64 3.16 16.68 -2.77
C PRO A 64 2.87 18.12 -3.22
N PRO A 65 2.68 18.37 -4.52
CA PRO A 65 2.17 19.65 -5.01
C PRO A 65 0.93 20.12 -4.24
N SER A 66 0.77 21.43 -4.07
CA SER A 66 -0.31 22.02 -3.26
C SER A 66 -1.72 21.70 -3.76
N ASP A 67 -1.86 21.33 -5.03
CA ASP A 67 -3.11 20.93 -5.65
C ASP A 67 -3.37 19.42 -5.58
N SER A 68 -2.47 18.63 -4.99
CA SER A 68 -2.61 17.17 -4.96
C SER A 68 -3.85 16.76 -4.19
N TYR A 69 -4.61 15.78 -4.68
CA TYR A 69 -5.80 15.30 -3.98
C TYR A 69 -5.95 13.79 -4.07
N PHE A 70 -6.16 13.17 -2.91
CA PHE A 70 -6.29 11.73 -2.74
C PHE A 70 -7.55 11.46 -1.92
N ASP A 71 -8.50 10.73 -2.50
CA ASP A 71 -9.82 10.49 -1.90
C ASP A 71 -9.74 9.76 -0.55
N PHE A 72 -8.66 9.01 -0.32
CA PHE A 72 -8.45 8.16 0.85
C PHE A 72 -7.40 8.70 1.84
N VAL A 73 -6.73 9.81 1.51
CA VAL A 73 -5.65 10.38 2.31
C VAL A 73 -5.90 11.87 2.47
N PRO A 74 -6.04 12.40 3.69
CA PRO A 74 -6.15 13.84 3.86
C PRO A 74 -4.93 14.52 3.23
N VAL A 75 -5.21 15.33 2.21
CA VAL A 75 -4.22 16.11 1.45
C VAL A 75 -3.44 17.02 2.38
N SER A 76 -4.17 17.67 3.27
CA SER A 76 -3.65 18.57 4.28
C SER A 76 -3.86 17.97 5.67
N GLY A 77 -2.74 17.68 6.34
CA GLY A 77 -2.72 17.36 7.76
C GLY A 77 -2.51 15.89 8.11
N LEU A 78 -1.98 15.70 9.32
CA LEU A 78 -1.93 14.44 10.03
C LEU A 78 -3.23 14.31 10.83
N ARG A 79 -3.84 13.13 10.83
CA ARG A 79 -5.00 12.83 11.68
C ARG A 79 -4.49 12.54 13.09
N PHE A 80 -4.75 13.45 14.02
CA PHE A 80 -4.40 13.27 15.44
C PHE A 80 -5.61 12.92 16.32
N ASN A 81 -6.83 13.00 15.77
CA ASN A 81 -8.03 12.61 16.51
C ASN A 81 -8.03 11.12 16.77
N PHE A 82 -8.15 10.74 18.03
CA PHE A 82 -8.14 9.33 18.40
C PHE A 82 -9.45 8.65 17.98
N VAL A 83 -9.34 7.71 17.05
CA VAL A 83 -10.42 6.81 16.64
C VAL A 83 -10.01 5.37 16.95
N LEU A 84 -10.82 4.67 17.75
CA LEU A 84 -10.51 3.31 18.22
C LEU A 84 -10.47 2.29 17.08
N SER A 85 -11.38 2.37 16.10
CA SER A 85 -11.39 1.47 14.94
C SER A 85 -10.09 1.58 14.13
N ASP A 86 -9.65 2.81 13.85
CA ASP A 86 -8.43 3.09 13.08
C ASP A 86 -7.19 2.63 13.85
N PHE A 87 -7.24 2.74 15.19
CA PHE A 87 -6.16 2.28 16.05
C PHE A 87 -6.06 0.75 16.03
N ILE A 88 -7.19 0.04 16.12
CA ILE A 88 -7.24 -1.42 16.01
C ILE A 88 -6.78 -1.87 14.62
N GLU A 89 -7.24 -1.24 13.54
CA GLU A 89 -6.78 -1.51 12.17
C GLU A 89 -5.27 -1.31 12.03
N THR A 90 -4.73 -0.24 12.64
CA THR A 90 -3.29 0.02 12.67
C THR A 90 -2.54 -1.07 13.43
N LEU A 91 -3.02 -1.49 14.59
CA LEU A 91 -2.40 -2.59 15.35
C LEU A 91 -2.37 -3.88 14.53
N VAL A 92 -3.48 -4.21 13.87
CA VAL A 92 -3.61 -5.43 13.07
C VAL A 92 -2.64 -5.46 11.88
N THR A 93 -2.07 -4.32 11.46
CA THR A 93 -1.03 -4.29 10.42
C THR A 93 0.21 -5.11 10.79
N ILE A 94 0.51 -5.27 12.09
CA ILE A 94 1.60 -6.16 12.55
C ILE A 94 1.26 -7.61 12.23
N THR A 95 0.04 -8.06 12.53
CA THR A 95 -0.43 -9.40 12.19
C THR A 95 -0.44 -9.61 10.67
N ARG A 96 -0.96 -8.64 9.92
CA ARG A 96 -0.92 -8.63 8.44
C ARG A 96 0.50 -8.78 7.89
N ALA A 97 1.47 -8.08 8.48
CA ALA A 97 2.86 -8.11 8.04
C ALA A 97 3.62 -9.38 8.44
N TYR A 98 3.47 -9.84 9.68
CA TYR A 98 4.25 -10.97 10.22
C TYR A 98 3.64 -12.31 9.83
N LEU A 99 2.31 -12.36 9.71
CA LEU A 99 1.53 -13.56 9.40
C LEU A 99 0.60 -13.24 8.22
N PRO A 100 1.11 -13.18 6.98
CA PRO A 100 0.31 -12.94 5.77
C PRO A 100 -0.52 -14.18 5.39
N LEU A 101 -1.34 -14.65 6.34
CA LEU A 101 -2.19 -15.82 6.19
C LEU A 101 -3.31 -15.49 5.22
N GLN A 102 -3.33 -16.21 4.10
CA GLN A 102 -4.31 -15.97 3.06
C GLN A 102 -5.67 -16.53 3.46
N GLN A 103 -6.71 -15.80 3.09
CA GLN A 103 -8.06 -16.32 3.16
C GLN A 103 -8.23 -17.40 2.10
N PHE A 104 -8.94 -18.49 2.43
CA PHE A 104 -9.31 -19.53 1.48
C PHE A 104 -10.82 -19.50 1.30
N GLY A 105 -11.29 -19.51 0.05
CA GLY A 105 -12.72 -19.48 -0.26
C GLY A 105 -12.96 -18.95 -1.67
N VAL A 106 -13.95 -19.52 -2.37
CA VAL A 106 -14.26 -19.26 -3.79
C VAL A 106 -15.44 -18.28 -3.95
N GLU A 107 -16.03 -17.82 -2.84
CA GLU A 107 -17.37 -17.19 -2.88
C GLU A 107 -17.42 -15.78 -3.49
N THR A 108 -16.30 -15.10 -3.74
CA THR A 108 -16.33 -13.69 -4.17
C THR A 108 -15.77 -13.39 -5.56
N GLY A 109 -15.31 -14.37 -6.34
CA GLY A 109 -14.72 -14.08 -7.67
C GLY A 109 -13.41 -13.26 -7.63
N VAL A 110 -12.93 -12.90 -6.44
CA VAL A 110 -11.61 -12.32 -6.18
C VAL A 110 -10.61 -13.44 -6.00
N ALA A 111 -9.38 -13.29 -6.50
CA ALA A 111 -8.30 -14.20 -6.13
C ALA A 111 -8.13 -14.12 -4.59
N PRO A 112 -8.42 -15.20 -3.83
CA PRO A 112 -8.67 -15.13 -2.39
C PRO A 112 -7.50 -14.66 -1.54
N PHE A 113 -6.32 -14.45 -2.12
CA PHE A 113 -5.12 -13.93 -1.48
C PHE A 113 -4.93 -12.40 -1.59
N TRP A 114 -5.61 -11.72 -2.52
CA TRP A 114 -5.34 -10.32 -2.84
C TRP A 114 -5.92 -9.39 -1.76
N GLU A 115 -5.05 -8.71 -1.01
CA GLU A 115 -5.39 -7.81 0.11
C GLU A 115 -6.13 -8.43 1.30
N THR A 116 -6.23 -9.76 1.36
CA THR A 116 -6.95 -10.47 2.43
C THR A 116 -5.99 -11.00 3.50
N ASN A 117 -6.50 -11.12 4.73
CA ASN A 117 -5.78 -11.83 5.79
C ASN A 117 -6.77 -12.66 6.61
N ALA A 118 -6.63 -13.98 6.60
CA ALA A 118 -7.57 -14.91 7.21
C ALA A 118 -7.84 -14.61 8.69
N LEU A 119 -6.81 -14.29 9.49
CA LEU A 119 -7.00 -13.98 10.91
C LEU A 119 -7.79 -12.70 11.12
N VAL A 120 -7.49 -11.67 10.32
CA VAL A 120 -8.19 -10.39 10.38
C VAL A 120 -9.64 -10.53 9.93
N SER A 121 -9.88 -11.26 8.83
CA SER A 121 -11.22 -11.53 8.31
C SER A 121 -12.08 -12.36 9.28
N LEU A 122 -11.47 -13.28 10.03
CA LEU A 122 -12.18 -14.07 11.05
C LEU A 122 -12.60 -13.22 12.24
N ASN A 123 -11.66 -12.47 12.83
CA ASN A 123 -11.95 -11.57 13.95
C ASN A 123 -10.81 -10.56 14.16
N ILE A 124 -11.10 -9.29 13.88
CA ILE A 124 -10.11 -8.21 14.01
C ILE A 124 -9.57 -8.04 15.44
N TYR A 125 -10.38 -8.27 16.47
CA TYR A 125 -9.94 -8.14 17.87
C TYR A 125 -8.98 -9.25 18.28
N VAL A 126 -9.24 -10.48 17.83
CA VAL A 126 -8.30 -11.60 18.02
C VAL A 126 -6.99 -11.30 17.30
N ALA A 127 -7.07 -10.82 16.05
CA ALA A 127 -5.89 -10.43 15.29
C ALA A 127 -5.12 -9.26 15.94
N ALA A 128 -5.79 -8.34 16.63
CA ALA A 128 -5.16 -7.26 17.39
C ALA A 128 -4.45 -7.75 18.66
N ILE A 129 -5.04 -8.71 19.39
CA ILE A 129 -4.37 -9.37 20.53
C ILE A 129 -3.11 -10.12 20.06
N ILE A 130 -3.20 -10.80 18.92
CA ILE A 130 -2.05 -11.45 18.28
C ILE A 130 -0.99 -10.40 17.91
N ALA A 131 -1.38 -9.28 17.30
CA ALA A 131 -0.47 -8.19 16.94
C ALA A 131 0.31 -7.65 18.15
N ILE A 132 -0.39 -7.38 19.25
CA ILE A 132 0.23 -6.93 20.51
C ILE A 132 1.20 -7.99 21.03
N SER A 133 0.81 -9.26 20.99
CA SER A 133 1.66 -10.38 21.44
C SER A 133 2.92 -10.51 20.58
N LEU A 134 2.80 -10.41 19.26
CA LEU A 134 3.93 -10.43 18.31
C LEU A 134 4.86 -9.23 18.52
N PHE A 135 4.29 -8.04 18.74
CA PHE A 135 5.04 -6.82 19.01
C PHE A 135 5.85 -6.94 20.30
N ILE A 136 5.21 -7.35 21.40
CA ILE A 136 5.85 -7.54 22.70
C ILE A 136 6.93 -8.63 22.61
N PHE A 137 6.62 -9.78 22.00
CA PHE A 137 7.59 -10.87 21.84
C PHE A 137 8.84 -10.39 21.08
N SER A 138 8.65 -9.64 19.99
CA SER A 138 9.75 -9.09 19.20
C SER A 138 10.54 -8.02 19.95
N ALA A 139 9.88 -7.14 20.71
CA ALA A 139 10.57 -6.15 21.53
C ALA A 139 11.42 -6.82 22.63
N VAL A 140 10.83 -7.81 23.34
CA VAL A 140 11.54 -8.54 24.40
C VAL A 140 12.71 -9.34 23.84
N LEU A 141 12.62 -9.85 22.61
CA LEU A 141 13.71 -10.54 21.92
C LEU A 141 15.00 -9.69 21.88
N PHE A 142 14.86 -8.37 21.78
CA PHE A 142 15.98 -7.43 21.70
C PHE A 142 16.28 -6.72 23.03
N ILE A 143 15.64 -7.08 24.15
CA ILE A 143 15.74 -6.34 25.42
C ILE A 143 17.17 -6.23 25.96
N ARG A 144 18.02 -7.22 25.67
CA ARG A 144 19.44 -7.23 26.06
C ARG A 144 20.35 -6.50 25.07
N GLN A 145 19.80 -5.97 23.98
CA GLN A 145 20.53 -5.26 22.93
C GLN A 145 19.87 -3.90 22.72
N PRO A 146 20.12 -2.91 23.61
CA PRO A 146 19.39 -1.65 23.63
C PRO A 146 19.38 -0.90 22.29
N VAL A 147 20.47 -0.98 21.53
CA VAL A 147 20.58 -0.41 20.18
C VAL A 147 19.56 -1.02 19.23
N VAL A 148 19.49 -2.35 19.20
CA VAL A 148 18.59 -3.10 18.31
C VAL A 148 17.14 -2.95 18.77
N LEU A 149 16.90 -2.94 20.08
CA LEU A 149 15.60 -2.63 20.64
C LEU A 149 15.12 -1.24 20.23
N LEU A 150 15.97 -0.21 20.37
CA LEU A 150 15.64 1.15 20.00
C LEU A 150 15.34 1.25 18.51
N MET A 151 16.16 0.61 17.67
CA MET A 151 15.90 0.49 16.23
C MET A 151 14.52 -0.12 15.96
N TYR A 152 14.22 -1.26 16.58
CA TYR A 152 12.96 -1.96 16.39
C TYR A 152 11.76 -1.11 16.84
N LEU A 153 11.83 -0.51 18.03
CA LEU A 153 10.76 0.31 18.60
C LEU A 153 10.55 1.59 17.79
N MET A 154 11.60 2.36 17.50
CA MET A 154 11.47 3.59 16.71
C MET A 154 11.01 3.30 15.29
N GLY A 155 11.55 2.25 14.66
CA GLY A 155 11.16 1.85 13.31
C GLY A 155 9.71 1.40 13.24
N THR A 156 9.31 0.47 14.13
CA THR A 156 7.95 -0.06 14.17
C THR A 156 6.94 1.01 14.57
N LEU A 157 7.16 1.73 15.68
CA LEU A 157 6.25 2.79 16.13
C LEU A 157 6.19 3.94 15.13
N GLY A 158 7.30 4.27 14.44
CA GLY A 158 7.32 5.27 13.38
C GLY A 158 6.43 4.87 12.19
N ILE A 159 6.54 3.61 11.73
CA ILE A 159 5.69 3.06 10.66
C ILE A 159 4.21 3.03 11.11
N LEU A 160 3.91 2.54 12.31
CA LEU A 160 2.54 2.49 12.84
C LEU A 160 1.94 3.88 13.01
N SER A 161 2.72 4.85 13.48
CA SER A 161 2.28 6.25 13.60
C SER A 161 1.93 6.84 12.23
N PHE A 162 2.69 6.52 11.19
CA PHE A 162 2.37 6.95 9.83
C PHE A 162 1.09 6.31 9.30
N ILE A 163 0.97 4.99 9.46
CA ILE A 163 -0.22 4.23 9.07
C ILE A 163 -1.46 4.84 9.72
N TYR A 164 -1.40 5.11 11.03
CA TYR A 164 -2.50 5.70 11.78
C TYR A 164 -2.84 7.13 11.33
N THR A 165 -1.83 8.00 11.26
CA THR A 165 -2.05 9.44 11.07
C THR A 165 -2.27 9.83 9.61
N LYS A 166 -1.79 9.03 8.67
CA LYS A 166 -1.80 9.38 7.24
C LYS A 166 -2.62 8.44 6.39
N TYR A 167 -2.34 7.14 6.42
CA TYR A 167 -2.98 6.17 5.54
C TYR A 167 -2.85 4.75 6.08
N ILE A 168 -3.98 4.17 6.51
CA ILE A 168 -4.03 2.78 7.01
C ILE A 168 -3.53 1.82 5.93
N GLY A 169 -3.98 2.04 4.70
CA GLY A 169 -3.61 1.24 3.53
C GLY A 169 -4.04 -0.22 3.59
N ASN A 170 -3.78 -0.92 2.50
CA ASN A 170 -4.07 -2.34 2.37
C ASN A 170 -2.82 -3.21 2.69
N LEU A 171 -3.00 -4.53 2.78
CA LEU A 171 -1.96 -5.53 3.10
C LEU A 171 -0.65 -5.32 2.32
N ARG A 172 -0.72 -4.99 1.02
CA ARG A 172 0.46 -4.73 0.18
C ARG A 172 1.39 -3.62 0.69
N HIS A 173 0.91 -2.75 1.58
CA HIS A 173 1.70 -1.66 2.16
C HIS A 173 2.35 -2.04 3.50
N HIS A 174 1.91 -3.12 4.16
CA HIS A 174 2.29 -3.42 5.54
C HIS A 174 3.59 -4.21 5.69
N GLY A 175 4.14 -4.75 4.58
CA GLY A 175 5.38 -5.58 4.59
C GLY A 175 6.62 -4.90 5.18
N HIS A 176 6.62 -3.57 5.31
CA HIS A 176 7.69 -2.78 5.93
C HIS A 176 7.95 -3.19 7.39
N LEU A 177 6.91 -3.56 8.14
CA LEU A 177 7.03 -4.03 9.52
C LEU A 177 7.79 -5.36 9.59
N TYR A 178 7.51 -6.28 8.67
CA TYR A 178 8.23 -7.54 8.55
C TYR A 178 9.71 -7.32 8.19
N ILE A 179 9.99 -6.44 7.21
CA ILE A 179 11.36 -6.09 6.83
C ILE A 179 12.12 -5.47 8.02
N MET A 180 11.46 -4.61 8.81
CA MET A 180 12.04 -4.05 10.03
C MET A 180 12.45 -5.14 11.03
N LEU A 181 11.57 -6.12 11.28
CA LEU A 181 11.88 -7.25 12.16
C LEU A 181 13.08 -8.05 11.65
N ILE A 182 13.10 -8.43 10.36
CA ILE A 182 14.19 -9.20 9.76
C ILE A 182 15.51 -8.41 9.82
N ALA A 183 15.48 -7.11 9.55
CA ALA A 183 16.66 -6.25 9.68
C ALA A 183 17.18 -6.22 11.12
N CYS A 184 16.29 -6.07 12.11
CA CYS A 184 16.68 -6.11 13.52
C CYS A 184 17.24 -7.48 13.93
N LEU A 185 16.65 -8.58 13.46
CA LEU A 185 17.14 -9.94 13.68
C LEU A 185 18.55 -10.14 13.10
N TRP A 186 18.81 -9.62 11.90
CA TRP A 186 20.14 -9.67 11.28
C TRP A 186 21.15 -8.82 12.07
N ILE A 187 20.80 -7.57 12.36
CA ILE A 187 21.66 -6.64 13.08
C ILE A 187 21.95 -7.13 14.51
N SER A 188 21.00 -7.81 15.15
CA SER A 188 21.17 -8.42 16.48
C SER A 188 22.41 -9.32 16.59
N HIS A 189 22.86 -9.93 15.49
CA HIS A 189 24.04 -10.79 15.50
C HIS A 189 25.35 -10.02 15.75
N TYR A 190 25.38 -8.72 15.44
CA TYR A 190 26.58 -7.89 15.55
C TYR A 190 26.69 -7.14 16.89
N TYR A 191 25.66 -7.19 17.74
CA TYR A 191 25.66 -6.50 19.03
C TYR A 191 25.70 -7.50 20.19
N SER A 192 26.63 -7.29 21.12
CA SER A 192 26.71 -8.10 22.34
C SER A 192 25.48 -7.90 23.24
N GLU A 193 25.05 -8.96 23.91
CA GLU A 193 24.02 -8.87 24.94
C GLU A 193 24.57 -8.11 26.17
N THR A 194 23.71 -7.31 26.80
CA THR A 194 23.99 -6.55 28.02
C THR A 194 22.77 -6.60 28.94
N ASP A 195 23.02 -6.69 30.26
CA ASP A 195 21.94 -6.69 31.26
C ASP A 195 21.52 -5.27 31.69
N THR A 196 22.12 -4.22 31.12
CA THR A 196 21.94 -2.81 31.53
C THR A 196 20.46 -2.42 31.63
N LEU A 197 19.67 -2.72 30.59
CA LEU A 197 18.25 -2.36 30.57
C LEU A 197 17.43 -3.21 31.56
N LEU A 198 17.74 -4.50 31.70
CA LEU A 198 17.08 -5.38 32.66
C LEU A 198 17.36 -4.95 34.11
N ASN A 199 18.60 -4.54 34.40
CA ASN A 199 19.00 -4.01 35.71
C ASN A 199 18.28 -2.69 36.02
N LEU A 200 18.12 -1.80 35.04
CA LEU A 200 17.32 -0.58 35.18
C LEU A 200 15.85 -0.90 35.48
N ILE A 201 15.26 -1.84 34.74
CA ILE A 201 13.87 -2.28 34.96
C ILE A 201 13.74 -2.88 36.36
N GLN A 202 14.66 -3.74 36.79
CA GLN A 202 14.65 -4.32 38.12
C GLN A 202 14.76 -3.26 39.23
N ARG A 203 15.57 -2.22 39.02
CA ARG A 203 15.76 -1.12 39.98
C ARG A 203 14.51 -0.26 40.16
N TYR A 204 13.82 0.08 39.07
CA TYR A 204 12.70 1.04 39.09
C TYR A 204 11.30 0.40 39.06
N PHE A 205 11.18 -0.83 38.58
CA PHE A 205 9.91 -1.53 38.37
C PHE A 205 9.91 -2.92 39.03
N LEU A 206 10.23 -2.97 40.32
CA LEU A 206 10.37 -4.21 41.11
C LEU A 206 9.19 -5.20 40.97
N ILE A 207 7.95 -4.70 40.85
CA ILE A 207 6.74 -5.53 40.76
C ILE A 207 6.62 -6.22 39.39
N PHE A 208 7.13 -5.58 38.33
CA PHE A 208 7.01 -6.07 36.95
C PHE A 208 8.30 -6.74 36.43
N SER A 209 9.43 -6.55 37.11
CA SER A 209 10.72 -7.05 36.67
C SER A 209 10.75 -8.58 36.57
N LYS A 210 10.09 -9.29 37.51
CA LYS A 210 10.00 -10.75 37.49
C LYS A 210 9.28 -11.27 36.24
N GLN A 211 8.17 -10.64 35.86
CA GLN A 211 7.39 -11.00 34.68
C GLN A 211 8.19 -10.72 33.41
N ILE A 212 8.89 -9.59 33.34
CA ILE A 212 9.75 -9.24 32.20
C ILE A 212 10.91 -10.24 32.06
N ILE A 213 11.56 -10.63 33.15
CA ILE A 213 12.63 -11.63 33.13
C ILE A 213 12.09 -13.00 32.68
N ASN A 214 10.94 -13.43 33.21
CA ASN A 214 10.31 -14.68 32.79
C ASN A 214 9.95 -14.64 31.29
N LEU A 215 9.43 -13.51 30.81
CA LEU A 215 9.09 -13.32 29.41
C LEU A 215 10.34 -13.32 28.53
N GLU A 216 11.44 -12.71 28.97
CA GLU A 216 12.74 -12.75 28.28
C GLU A 216 13.26 -14.18 28.15
N GLN A 217 13.24 -14.96 29.23
CA GLN A 217 13.61 -16.39 29.20
C GLN A 217 12.70 -17.19 28.26
N PHE A 218 11.39 -16.93 28.29
CA PHE A 218 10.42 -17.53 27.38
C PHE A 218 10.73 -17.19 25.92
N THR A 219 10.93 -15.91 25.59
CA THR A 219 11.25 -15.48 24.22
C THR A 219 12.56 -16.08 23.72
N LYS A 220 13.59 -16.16 24.56
CA LYS A 220 14.85 -16.84 24.22
C LYS A 220 14.64 -18.32 23.90
N LYS A 221 13.87 -19.02 24.73
CA LYS A 221 13.55 -20.44 24.53
C LYS A 221 12.82 -20.68 23.21
N TYR A 222 11.86 -19.82 22.85
CA TYR A 222 11.00 -20.00 21.68
C TYR A 222 11.44 -19.17 20.45
N ARG A 223 12.58 -18.47 20.51
CA ARG A 223 13.09 -17.61 19.42
C ARG A 223 13.10 -18.32 18.06
N LYS A 224 13.68 -19.52 17.99
CA LYS A 224 13.81 -20.27 16.72
C LYS A 224 12.43 -20.61 16.15
N PHE A 225 11.52 -21.06 17.01
CA PHE A 225 10.16 -21.42 16.62
C PHE A 225 9.37 -20.20 16.13
N PHE A 226 9.47 -19.07 16.84
CA PHE A 226 8.86 -17.80 16.43
C PHE A 226 9.30 -17.36 15.03
N ILE A 227 10.62 -17.37 14.77
CA ILE A 227 11.19 -17.01 13.46
C ILE A 227 10.73 -18.01 12.39
N GLN A 228 10.76 -19.31 12.69
CA GLN A 228 10.30 -20.35 11.77
C GLN A 228 8.84 -20.19 11.37
N ILE A 229 7.94 -19.91 12.32
CA ILE A 229 6.52 -19.66 12.01
C ILE A 229 6.41 -18.52 11.00
N ILE A 230 7.04 -17.36 11.28
CA ILE A 230 6.97 -16.20 10.38
C ILE A 230 7.53 -16.54 9.00
N LEU A 231 8.67 -17.23 8.92
CA LEU A 231 9.25 -17.58 7.62
C LEU A 231 8.40 -18.60 6.85
N TYR A 232 7.83 -19.60 7.52
CA TYR A 232 6.96 -20.58 6.86
C TYR A 232 5.64 -19.96 6.40
N THR A 233 5.03 -19.06 7.17
CA THR A 233 3.81 -18.37 6.71
C THR A 233 4.09 -17.51 5.48
N HIS A 234 5.23 -16.82 5.44
CA HIS A 234 5.67 -16.07 4.26
C HIS A 234 5.95 -16.99 3.07
N LEU A 235 6.62 -18.13 3.27
CA LEU A 235 6.88 -19.10 2.20
C LEU A 235 5.57 -19.65 1.59
N ILE A 236 4.60 -19.99 2.44
CA ILE A 236 3.28 -20.47 2.01
C ILE A 236 2.54 -19.37 1.24
N ALA A 237 2.46 -18.17 1.82
CA ALA A 237 1.79 -17.03 1.19
C ALA A 237 2.41 -16.66 -0.17
N ALA A 238 3.75 -16.62 -0.24
CA ALA A 238 4.46 -16.34 -1.49
C ALA A 238 4.20 -17.43 -2.54
N SER A 239 4.20 -18.71 -2.14
CA SER A 239 3.94 -19.83 -3.06
C SER A 239 2.54 -19.75 -3.66
N ILE A 240 1.52 -19.40 -2.86
CA ILE A 240 0.15 -19.27 -3.36
C ILE A 240 0.02 -18.03 -4.26
N ALA A 241 0.57 -16.87 -3.83
CA ALA A 241 0.53 -15.65 -4.64
C ALA A 241 1.21 -15.87 -6.00
N PHE A 242 2.36 -16.55 -6.01
CA PHE A 242 3.08 -16.91 -7.23
C PHE A 242 2.28 -17.86 -8.12
N THR A 243 1.57 -18.82 -7.53
CA THR A 243 0.70 -19.74 -8.30
C THR A 243 -0.42 -18.98 -9.01
N TYR A 244 -1.05 -18.03 -8.33
CA TYR A 244 -2.07 -17.18 -8.93
C TYR A 244 -1.50 -16.26 -10.01
N ASP A 245 -0.31 -15.68 -9.80
CA ASP A 245 0.35 -14.84 -10.80
C ASP A 245 0.69 -15.60 -12.10
N LEU A 246 1.00 -16.89 -12.01
CA LEU A 246 1.19 -17.75 -13.18
C LEU A 246 -0.13 -18.14 -13.87
N SER A 247 -1.22 -18.23 -13.11
CA SER A 247 -2.47 -18.83 -13.58
C SER A 247 -3.52 -17.81 -14.04
N LEU A 248 -3.48 -16.60 -13.49
CA LEU A 248 -4.46 -15.54 -13.72
C LEU A 248 -3.76 -14.26 -14.17
N PRO A 249 -4.35 -13.50 -15.11
CA PRO A 249 -3.84 -12.17 -15.42
C PRO A 249 -3.99 -11.27 -14.19
N PHE A 250 -2.93 -10.53 -13.85
CA PHE A 250 -3.04 -9.51 -12.81
C PHE A 250 -4.13 -8.47 -13.14
N SER A 251 -4.20 -8.08 -14.42
CA SER A 251 -5.09 -7.06 -14.98
C SER A 251 -5.58 -7.47 -16.36
N GLN A 252 -6.84 -7.17 -16.70
CA GLN A 252 -7.36 -7.41 -18.05
C GLN A 252 -7.06 -6.28 -19.05
N GLY A 253 -6.34 -5.23 -18.64
CA GLY A 253 -5.98 -4.10 -19.50
C GLY A 253 -5.21 -4.49 -20.77
N LYS A 254 -4.30 -5.48 -20.68
CA LYS A 254 -3.53 -5.97 -21.84
C LYS A 254 -4.42 -6.69 -22.85
N ALA A 255 -5.30 -7.57 -22.38
CA ALA A 255 -6.21 -8.33 -23.22
C ALA A 255 -7.18 -7.40 -23.96
N ALA A 256 -7.77 -6.44 -23.24
CA ALA A 256 -8.67 -5.44 -23.81
C ALA A 256 -7.97 -4.55 -24.86
N ALA A 257 -6.76 -4.06 -24.57
CA ALA A 257 -6.01 -3.26 -25.53
C ALA A 257 -5.61 -4.06 -26.79
N THR A 258 -5.24 -5.33 -26.63
CA THR A 258 -4.91 -6.23 -27.76
C THR A 258 -6.13 -6.45 -28.64
N PHE A 259 -7.29 -6.67 -28.04
CA PHE A 259 -8.55 -6.80 -28.78
C PHE A 259 -8.89 -5.54 -29.58
N ILE A 260 -8.75 -4.35 -28.98
CA ILE A 260 -8.98 -3.06 -29.67
C ILE A 260 -8.10 -2.96 -30.92
N LYS A 261 -6.80 -3.29 -30.82
CA LYS A 261 -5.87 -3.28 -31.95
C LYS A 261 -6.25 -4.30 -33.03
N ASN A 262 -6.59 -5.52 -32.63
CA ASN A 262 -6.94 -6.59 -33.57
C ASN A 262 -8.24 -6.30 -34.34
N GLN A 263 -9.14 -5.51 -33.75
CA GLN A 263 -10.40 -5.11 -34.39
C GLN A 263 -10.29 -3.76 -35.14
N HIS A 264 -9.07 -3.19 -35.26
CA HIS A 264 -8.83 -1.89 -35.90
C HIS A 264 -9.64 -0.73 -35.31
N LEU A 265 -9.83 -0.77 -33.99
CA LEU A 265 -10.66 0.17 -33.25
C LEU A 265 -9.84 1.31 -32.62
N GLU A 266 -8.51 1.28 -32.74
CA GLU A 266 -7.57 2.25 -32.16
C GLU A 266 -7.79 3.69 -32.64
N ASN A 267 -8.39 3.89 -33.81
CA ASN A 267 -8.66 5.21 -34.37
C ASN A 267 -9.91 5.88 -33.79
N MET A 268 -10.72 5.14 -33.02
CA MET A 268 -11.88 5.67 -32.32
C MET A 268 -11.48 6.46 -31.08
N ILE A 269 -12.39 7.27 -30.58
CA ILE A 269 -12.24 7.92 -29.27
C ILE A 269 -12.54 6.87 -28.21
N ILE A 270 -11.64 6.76 -27.23
CA ILE A 270 -11.74 5.84 -26.10
C ILE A 270 -11.96 6.68 -24.85
N ILE A 271 -13.02 6.39 -24.12
CA ILE A 271 -13.30 7.03 -22.83
C ILE A 271 -13.14 6.01 -21.71
N GLY A 272 -12.26 6.34 -20.77
CA GLY A 272 -11.94 5.57 -19.58
C GLY A 272 -12.75 5.99 -18.38
N TYR A 273 -13.90 5.35 -18.17
CA TYR A 273 -14.58 5.41 -16.88
C TYR A 273 -13.81 4.55 -15.87
N TYR A 274 -13.80 4.93 -14.58
CA TYR A 274 -12.78 4.51 -13.60
C TYR A 274 -11.34 4.63 -14.12
N ASP A 275 -10.80 5.85 -14.02
CA ASP A 275 -9.51 6.23 -14.61
C ASP A 275 -8.33 5.37 -14.13
N ASN A 276 -8.39 4.82 -12.90
CA ASN A 276 -7.39 3.90 -12.34
C ASN A 276 -7.15 2.69 -13.24
N ALA A 277 -8.21 1.93 -13.54
CA ALA A 277 -8.13 0.74 -14.40
C ALA A 277 -7.99 1.12 -15.88
N ALA A 278 -8.68 2.17 -16.32
CA ALA A 278 -8.63 2.60 -17.72
C ALA A 278 -7.25 3.10 -18.15
N ALA A 279 -6.46 3.69 -17.25
CA ALA A 279 -5.13 4.19 -17.57
C ALA A 279 -4.16 3.10 -18.00
N ILE A 280 -4.32 1.87 -17.50
CA ILE A 280 -3.49 0.71 -17.87
C ILE A 280 -3.53 0.47 -19.39
N MET A 281 -4.71 0.63 -20.00
CA MET A 281 -4.85 0.44 -21.44
C MET A 281 -4.13 1.50 -22.27
N SER A 282 -3.96 2.72 -21.75
CA SER A 282 -3.25 3.76 -22.49
C SER A 282 -1.82 3.35 -22.83
N GLY A 283 -1.14 2.69 -21.88
CA GLY A 283 0.20 2.15 -22.09
C GLY A 283 0.23 1.07 -23.18
N TYR A 284 -0.70 0.11 -23.14
CA TYR A 284 -0.76 -0.94 -24.16
C TYR A 284 -1.20 -0.44 -25.54
N LEU A 285 -2.09 0.55 -25.60
CA LEU A 285 -2.55 1.17 -26.85
C LEU A 285 -1.56 2.19 -27.42
N ASN A 286 -0.61 2.66 -26.60
CA ASN A 286 0.28 3.79 -26.91
C ASN A 286 -0.51 5.03 -27.39
N LYS A 287 -1.64 5.32 -26.72
CA LYS A 287 -2.57 6.39 -27.08
C LYS A 287 -3.21 7.01 -25.84
N SER A 288 -3.48 8.32 -25.90
CA SER A 288 -4.25 9.00 -24.85
C SER A 288 -5.71 8.52 -24.81
N ILE A 289 -6.22 8.33 -23.60
CA ILE A 289 -7.60 8.01 -23.29
C ILE A 289 -8.24 9.23 -22.64
N TYR A 290 -9.53 9.46 -22.89
CA TYR A 290 -10.25 10.53 -22.21
C TYR A 290 -10.78 10.03 -20.87
N TYR A 291 -10.44 10.72 -19.79
CA TYR A 291 -10.89 10.40 -18.42
C TYR A 291 -11.96 11.40 -17.97
N PRO A 292 -13.23 10.99 -17.80
CA PRO A 292 -14.30 11.87 -17.36
C PRO A 292 -14.05 12.52 -15.98
N GLN A 293 -13.39 11.79 -15.06
CA GLN A 293 -13.08 12.20 -13.69
C GLN A 293 -12.22 13.46 -13.63
N SER A 294 -11.25 13.56 -14.54
CA SER A 294 -10.32 14.69 -14.64
C SER A 294 -10.57 15.57 -15.87
N ASN A 295 -11.65 15.30 -16.62
CA ASN A 295 -12.06 16.05 -17.81
C ASN A 295 -10.94 16.25 -18.84
N ARG A 296 -10.08 15.25 -19.03
CA ARG A 296 -8.87 15.38 -19.87
C ARG A 296 -8.60 14.15 -20.70
N LEU A 297 -7.92 14.37 -21.83
CA LEU A 297 -7.16 13.34 -22.52
C LEU A 297 -5.82 13.15 -21.80
N GLY A 298 -5.43 11.92 -21.54
CA GLY A 298 -4.14 11.62 -20.93
C GLY A 298 -3.71 10.17 -21.09
N THR A 299 -2.48 9.88 -20.68
CA THR A 299 -1.92 8.52 -20.66
C THR A 299 -1.72 7.97 -19.24
N PHE A 300 -2.03 8.77 -18.23
CA PHE A 300 -1.87 8.45 -16.81
C PHE A 300 -2.79 9.33 -15.95
N LEU A 301 -3.03 8.88 -14.73
CA LEU A 301 -3.80 9.62 -13.74
C LEU A 301 -3.01 10.79 -13.16
N ILE A 302 -3.71 11.90 -12.94
CA ILE A 302 -3.20 13.02 -12.14
C ILE A 302 -4.10 13.12 -10.91
N TRP A 303 -3.49 12.95 -9.74
CA TRP A 303 -4.13 13.07 -8.44
C TRP A 303 -4.12 14.52 -7.99
N ASN A 304 -5.07 15.32 -8.46
CA ASN A 304 -5.22 16.71 -8.07
C ASN A 304 -6.67 17.06 -7.70
N ASN A 305 -6.88 18.21 -7.10
CA ASN A 305 -8.18 18.71 -6.63
C ASN A 305 -9.21 18.93 -7.75
N GLN A 306 -8.80 18.88 -9.02
CA GLN A 306 -9.69 18.94 -10.18
C GLN A 306 -10.27 17.56 -10.53
N ARG A 307 -9.61 16.48 -10.11
CA ARG A 307 -10.07 15.11 -10.30
C ARG A 307 -11.19 14.81 -9.30
N LYS A 308 -12.28 14.24 -9.79
CA LYS A 308 -13.34 13.65 -8.94
C LYS A 308 -13.09 12.16 -8.75
N ALA A 309 -13.11 11.68 -7.51
CA ALA A 309 -13.02 10.25 -7.14
C ALA A 309 -13.98 9.39 -7.95
N GLU A 310 -15.24 9.81 -7.87
CA GLU A 310 -16.41 9.16 -8.39
C GLU A 310 -17.24 10.25 -9.05
N LEU A 311 -17.85 9.91 -10.18
CA LEU A 311 -18.84 10.75 -10.82
C LEU A 311 -20.20 10.20 -10.45
N SER A 312 -21.11 11.06 -10.02
CA SER A 312 -22.51 10.65 -9.93
C SER A 312 -23.01 10.26 -11.32
N GLU A 313 -23.93 9.31 -11.38
CA GLU A 313 -24.50 8.84 -12.65
C GLU A 313 -24.99 9.99 -13.56
N PRO A 314 -25.70 11.03 -13.05
CA PRO A 314 -26.09 12.17 -13.87
C PRO A 314 -24.91 13.00 -14.40
N GLU A 315 -23.83 13.15 -13.62
CA GLU A 315 -22.64 13.88 -14.05
C GLU A 315 -21.85 13.11 -15.11
N PHE A 316 -21.70 11.80 -14.92
CA PHE A 316 -21.10 10.91 -15.91
C PHE A 316 -21.86 10.99 -17.23
N LEU A 317 -23.18 10.81 -17.18
CA LEU A 317 -24.09 10.90 -18.33
C LEU A 317 -23.97 12.25 -19.06
N ARG A 318 -23.94 13.36 -18.31
CA ARG A 318 -23.77 14.69 -18.89
C ARG A 318 -22.44 14.80 -19.64
N LYS A 319 -21.31 14.48 -18.99
CA LYS A 319 -19.98 14.54 -19.61
C LYS A 319 -19.88 13.62 -20.84
N PHE A 320 -20.42 12.42 -20.72
CA PHE A 320 -20.47 11.45 -21.80
C PHE A 320 -21.24 11.98 -23.02
N SER A 321 -22.45 12.52 -22.81
CA SER A 321 -23.26 13.12 -23.89
C SER A 321 -22.60 14.35 -24.52
N GLU A 322 -21.94 15.20 -23.74
CA GLU A 322 -21.16 16.33 -24.25
C GLU A 322 -20.01 15.89 -25.17
N ILE A 323 -19.38 14.74 -24.91
CA ILE A 323 -18.26 14.26 -25.72
C ILE A 323 -18.74 13.58 -26.98
N ILE A 324 -19.83 12.82 -26.90
CA ILE A 324 -20.45 12.19 -28.07
C ILE A 324 -21.00 13.26 -29.02
N SER A 325 -21.75 14.24 -28.51
CA SER A 325 -22.29 15.32 -29.35
C SER A 325 -21.21 16.12 -30.08
N LYS A 326 -20.03 16.28 -29.47
CA LYS A 326 -18.87 16.96 -30.08
C LYS A 326 -18.10 16.09 -31.07
N ASN A 327 -18.32 14.78 -31.12
CA ASN A 327 -17.55 13.86 -31.95
C ASN A 327 -18.46 13.00 -32.83
N SER A 328 -18.43 13.26 -34.14
CA SER A 328 -19.15 12.49 -35.16
C SER A 328 -18.56 11.09 -35.44
N LYS A 329 -17.44 10.73 -34.81
CA LYS A 329 -16.83 9.40 -34.96
C LYS A 329 -17.56 8.39 -34.06
N LYS A 330 -17.81 7.20 -34.60
CA LYS A 330 -18.23 6.01 -33.81
C LYS A 330 -17.29 5.92 -32.60
N THR A 331 -17.87 6.02 -31.42
CA THR A 331 -17.13 6.26 -30.17
C THR A 331 -17.19 4.97 -29.35
N ILE A 332 -16.04 4.50 -28.85
CA ILE A 332 -15.96 3.30 -28.00
C ILE A 332 -15.86 3.75 -26.56
N ILE A 333 -16.86 3.39 -25.76
CA ILE A 333 -16.88 3.72 -24.35
C ILE A 333 -17.67 2.67 -23.59
N LEU A 334 -16.96 1.80 -22.88
CA LEU A 334 -16.93 1.89 -21.43
C LEU A 334 -15.68 1.12 -20.98
N LEU A 335 -15.18 1.48 -19.81
CA LEU A 335 -14.11 0.78 -19.12
C LEU A 335 -14.52 0.70 -17.65
N SER A 336 -14.24 -0.46 -17.06
CA SER A 336 -14.09 -0.66 -15.62
C SER A 336 -15.34 -0.61 -14.72
N PHE A 337 -16.46 -1.19 -15.17
CA PHE A 337 -17.36 -1.96 -14.29
C PHE A 337 -18.32 -2.78 -15.17
N SER A 338 -18.89 -3.88 -14.67
CA SER A 338 -20.04 -4.55 -15.27
C SER A 338 -21.30 -3.80 -14.84
N PRO A 339 -21.80 -2.78 -15.58
CA PRO A 339 -23.03 -2.12 -15.18
C PRO A 339 -24.13 -3.17 -15.01
N THR A 340 -24.92 -3.05 -13.95
CA THR A 340 -26.10 -3.90 -13.80
C THR A 340 -27.02 -3.70 -15.02
N ASN A 341 -27.87 -4.68 -15.32
CA ASN A 341 -28.82 -4.55 -16.44
C ASN A 341 -29.69 -3.28 -16.32
N ASP A 342 -29.98 -2.86 -15.08
CA ASP A 342 -30.73 -1.63 -14.79
C ASP A 342 -29.91 -0.37 -15.07
N GLN A 343 -28.64 -0.33 -14.65
CA GLN A 343 -27.72 0.76 -14.99
C GLN A 343 -27.53 0.89 -16.51
N LYS A 344 -27.45 -0.23 -17.23
CA LYS A 344 -27.35 -0.21 -18.69
C LYS A 344 -28.60 0.39 -19.35
N LYS A 345 -29.79 -0.03 -18.93
CA LYS A 345 -31.06 0.51 -19.45
C LYS A 345 -31.24 1.99 -19.10
N ALA A 346 -30.86 2.39 -17.88
CA ALA A 346 -30.88 3.79 -17.44
C ALA A 346 -29.93 4.65 -18.29
N LEU A 347 -28.74 4.13 -18.60
CA LEU A 347 -27.75 4.78 -19.46
C LEU A 347 -28.29 4.98 -20.88
N GLU A 348 -28.82 3.92 -21.51
CA GLU A 348 -29.42 3.96 -22.86
C GLU A 348 -30.60 4.95 -22.95
N SER A 349 -31.51 4.91 -21.97
CA SER A 349 -32.68 5.80 -21.90
C SER A 349 -32.27 7.27 -21.73
N SER A 350 -31.38 7.55 -20.79
CA SER A 350 -30.92 8.92 -20.48
C SER A 350 -30.16 9.55 -21.64
N ILE A 351 -29.34 8.77 -22.34
CA ILE A 351 -28.59 9.24 -23.52
C ILE A 351 -29.53 9.50 -24.68
N SER A 352 -30.47 8.59 -24.95
CA SER A 352 -31.45 8.73 -26.04
C SER A 352 -32.35 9.96 -25.83
N GLN A 353 -32.81 10.18 -24.59
CA GLN A 353 -33.62 11.35 -24.22
C GLN A 353 -32.84 12.66 -24.38
N ARG A 354 -31.56 12.68 -24.00
CA ARG A 354 -30.74 13.91 -23.99
C ARG A 354 -30.19 14.28 -25.36
N LEU A 355 -29.85 13.31 -26.19
CA LEU A 355 -29.28 13.55 -27.53
C LEU A 355 -30.34 13.61 -28.64
N LYS A 356 -31.62 13.33 -28.33
CA LYS A 356 -32.73 13.30 -29.31
C LYS A 356 -32.44 12.41 -30.53
N THR A 357 -31.58 11.42 -30.36
CA THR A 357 -31.15 10.45 -31.37
C THR A 357 -31.21 9.06 -30.77
N SER A 358 -31.60 8.05 -31.56
CA SER A 358 -31.54 6.65 -31.14
C SER A 358 -30.08 6.19 -31.10
N LEU A 359 -29.44 6.28 -29.93
CA LEU A 359 -28.11 5.74 -29.71
C LEU A 359 -28.22 4.34 -29.13
N THR A 360 -27.44 3.40 -29.67
CA THR A 360 -27.43 2.02 -29.18
C THR A 360 -26.09 1.74 -28.50
N ILE A 361 -26.14 1.30 -27.24
CA ILE A 361 -24.96 0.87 -26.49
C ILE A 361 -24.86 -0.65 -26.57
N LYS A 362 -23.94 -1.13 -27.40
CA LYS A 362 -23.70 -2.56 -27.56
C LYS A 362 -22.46 -2.99 -26.80
N LEU A 363 -22.60 -3.98 -25.92
CA LEU A 363 -21.46 -4.69 -25.34
C LEU A 363 -20.72 -5.39 -26.48
N LEU A 364 -19.43 -5.08 -26.62
CA LEU A 364 -18.57 -5.63 -27.66
C LEU A 364 -17.82 -6.86 -27.17
N GLN A 365 -17.19 -6.78 -25.99
CA GLN A 365 -16.43 -7.88 -25.39
C GLN A 365 -16.29 -7.67 -23.89
N LYS A 366 -16.25 -8.79 -23.14
CA LYS A 366 -15.91 -8.82 -21.71
C LYS A 366 -14.54 -9.47 -21.52
N PHE A 367 -13.76 -8.94 -20.59
CA PHE A 367 -12.49 -9.50 -20.12
C PHE A 367 -12.57 -9.60 -18.60
N GLU A 368 -12.80 -10.81 -18.11
CA GLU A 368 -13.04 -11.12 -16.70
C GLU A 368 -11.97 -12.07 -16.16
N GLY A 369 -11.88 -12.22 -14.84
CA GLY A 369 -10.95 -13.14 -14.18
C GLY A 369 -9.57 -12.56 -13.90
N SER A 370 -9.44 -11.24 -13.76
CA SER A 370 -8.20 -10.66 -13.21
C SER A 370 -8.06 -10.91 -11.71
N ILE A 371 -6.81 -10.96 -11.23
CA ILE A 371 -6.48 -11.00 -9.79
C ILE A 371 -7.06 -9.76 -9.09
N VAL A 372 -6.90 -8.59 -9.72
CA VAL A 372 -7.47 -7.34 -9.23
C VAL A 372 -8.87 -7.18 -9.85
N GLU A 373 -9.92 -7.31 -9.04
CA GLU A 373 -11.30 -7.40 -9.52
C GLU A 373 -11.78 -6.11 -10.23
N ASP A 374 -11.38 -4.95 -9.73
CA ASP A 374 -11.68 -3.64 -10.33
C ASP A 374 -10.90 -3.38 -11.63
N GLU A 375 -10.02 -4.31 -12.03
CA GLU A 375 -9.32 -4.31 -13.31
C GLU A 375 -9.88 -5.32 -14.33
N ASN A 376 -11.08 -5.86 -14.07
CA ASN A 376 -11.89 -6.50 -15.09
C ASN A 376 -12.42 -5.44 -16.08
N ILE A 377 -12.38 -5.74 -17.39
CA ILE A 377 -12.62 -4.75 -18.44
C ILE A 377 -13.83 -5.16 -19.31
N TYR A 378 -14.77 -4.23 -19.45
CA TYR A 378 -15.99 -4.39 -20.25
C TYR A 378 -15.99 -3.36 -21.36
N LEU A 379 -15.85 -3.78 -22.61
CA LEU A 379 -15.82 -2.88 -23.76
C LEU A 379 -17.22 -2.71 -24.36
N PHE A 380 -17.64 -1.46 -24.50
CA PHE A 380 -18.91 -1.12 -25.16
C PHE A 380 -18.66 -0.19 -26.35
N ILE A 381 -19.47 -0.35 -27.39
CA ILE A 381 -19.50 0.51 -28.55
C ILE A 381 -20.81 1.31 -28.56
N VAL A 382 -20.71 2.60 -28.83
CA VAL A 382 -21.85 3.50 -28.97
C VAL A 382 -22.01 3.84 -30.45
N LYS A 383 -23.21 3.60 -30.98
CA LYS A 383 -23.57 3.84 -32.39
C LYS A 383 -24.81 4.68 -32.52
#